data_AF-A0A833HJN1-F1
#
_entry.id   AF-A0A833HJN1-F1
#
_cell.length_a   1.000
_cell.length_b   1.000
_cell.length_c   1.000
_cell.angle_alpha   90.00
_cell.angle_beta   90.00
_cell.angle_gamma   90.00
#
_symmetry.space_group_name_H-M   'P 1'
#
loop_
_entity.id
_entity.type
_entity.pdbx_description
1 polymer ?
#
loop_
_entity_poly.entity_id
_entity_poly.type
_entity_poly.pdbx_seq_one_letter_code
_entity_poly.pdbx_strand_id
1 'polypeptide(L)'
;MYPNEMELQWSVLIVLYPFITGLVAGAFILASLERVFNLEAVRPTYRLALLTALAFLIVAPLPLQLHLGRPERSIEMFLTPHKSSAMAMFGFVYLWYLLAVLVIEIWLEYRPYIVERARSAAGWSRWFYRAATLGSYNLSPRALRIDDRVGRLITVVGIPSAFLLHGYVGFIFGSIKANPWWSTPLMPIVFLFSAIVSGIAAVLLIYFVYCLARGIPLDMPCLDAMGKFLFYAFVVDFGLEMLDLVHRNYEADESLKTLSFMVETRLFGSQVVLQIIVGTLAPLLLLGLTQLLSLTEAARKGLYATAGALTLIGIFAMRWNVVIGGQLFSKSFLGYTTYKMEFATREGLLPALVLIVLPFLILWALVRIFPPMLEYDTGRTPGVKPAAPPEPES
;
A
#
# COMPACT_ATOMS: atom_id res chain seq x y z
N MET A 1 -3.65 -33.77 -17.24
CA MET A 1 -2.76 -32.66 -16.83
C MET A 1 -1.32 -33.04 -17.15
N TYR A 2 -0.54 -32.16 -17.77
CA TYR A 2 0.87 -32.45 -18.05
C TYR A 2 1.72 -32.35 -16.76
N PRO A 3 2.83 -33.10 -16.64
CA PRO A 3 3.67 -33.09 -15.43
C PRO A 3 4.17 -31.70 -15.02
N ASN A 4 4.49 -30.85 -15.99
CA ASN A 4 4.94 -29.47 -15.79
C ASN A 4 3.83 -28.50 -15.36
N GLU A 5 2.57 -28.94 -15.34
CA GLU A 5 1.41 -28.16 -14.90
C GLU A 5 0.90 -28.61 -13.53
N MET A 6 1.52 -29.64 -12.93
CA MET A 6 1.14 -30.13 -11.61
C MET A 6 1.66 -29.22 -10.49
N GLU A 7 2.81 -28.58 -10.69
CA GLU A 7 3.43 -27.66 -9.73
C GLU A 7 3.15 -26.19 -10.08
N LEU A 8 2.67 -25.43 -9.10
CA LEU A 8 2.51 -23.98 -9.23
C LEU A 8 3.87 -23.29 -9.15
N GLN A 9 4.23 -22.55 -10.20
CA GLN A 9 5.50 -21.83 -10.28
C GLN A 9 5.50 -20.54 -9.48
N TRP A 10 4.33 -19.87 -9.38
CA TRP A 10 4.16 -18.69 -8.53
C TRP A 10 3.46 -19.08 -7.23
N SER A 11 4.14 -18.85 -6.12
CA SER A 11 3.71 -19.19 -4.77
C SER A 11 3.20 -17.97 -4.00
N VAL A 12 2.99 -18.12 -2.69
CA VAL A 12 2.59 -17.03 -1.78
C VAL A 12 3.50 -15.81 -1.85
N LEU A 13 4.80 -15.96 -2.18
CA LEU A 13 5.69 -14.80 -2.32
C LEU A 13 5.26 -13.87 -3.46
N ILE A 14 4.75 -14.43 -4.56
CA ILE A 14 4.19 -13.67 -5.69
C ILE A 14 2.79 -13.13 -5.35
N VAL A 15 2.10 -13.65 -4.33
CA VAL A 15 0.90 -13.03 -3.75
C VAL A 15 1.27 -11.79 -2.92
N LEU A 16 2.33 -11.88 -2.12
CA LEU A 16 2.77 -10.78 -1.24
C LEU A 16 3.27 -9.57 -2.01
N TYR A 17 4.00 -9.78 -3.09
CA TYR A 17 4.54 -8.70 -3.91
C TYR A 17 3.49 -7.67 -4.40
N PRO A 18 2.41 -8.05 -5.12
CA PRO A 18 1.36 -7.13 -5.53
C PRO A 18 0.55 -6.62 -4.34
N PHE A 19 0.43 -7.38 -3.25
CA PHE A 19 -0.25 -6.91 -2.06
C PHE A 19 0.53 -5.74 -1.42
N ILE A 20 1.82 -5.94 -1.11
CA ILE A 20 2.69 -4.93 -0.49
C ILE A 20 2.84 -3.70 -1.38
N THR A 21 3.10 -3.87 -2.69
CA THR A 21 3.19 -2.73 -3.62
C THR A 21 1.87 -1.97 -3.75
N GLY A 22 0.72 -2.66 -3.62
CA GLY A 22 -0.59 -2.02 -3.60
C GLY A 22 -0.78 -1.12 -2.39
N LEU A 23 -0.39 -1.60 -1.20
CA LEU A 23 -0.41 -0.80 0.03
C LEU A 23 0.44 0.47 -0.09
N VAL A 24 1.63 0.37 -0.71
CA VAL A 24 2.50 1.52 -0.98
C VAL A 24 1.79 2.55 -1.85
N ALA A 25 1.22 2.12 -2.97
CA ALA A 25 0.56 3.03 -3.91
C ALA A 25 -0.62 3.75 -3.26
N GLY A 26 -1.51 3.03 -2.55
CA GLY A 26 -2.64 3.66 -1.88
C GLY A 26 -2.24 4.58 -0.72
N ALA A 27 -1.19 4.23 0.05
CA ALA A 27 -0.67 5.11 1.10
C ALA A 27 -0.10 6.41 0.51
N PHE A 28 0.61 6.34 -0.61
CA PHE A 28 1.11 7.51 -1.31
C PHE A 28 -0.02 8.38 -1.89
N ILE A 29 -1.05 7.76 -2.48
CA ILE A 29 -2.21 8.51 -2.99
C ILE A 29 -2.92 9.25 -1.86
N LEU A 30 -3.10 8.62 -0.70
CA LEU A 30 -3.65 9.32 0.48
C LEU A 30 -2.78 10.50 0.91
N ALA A 31 -1.45 10.35 0.92
CA ALA A 31 -0.53 11.46 1.19
C ALA A 31 -0.70 12.60 0.17
N SER A 32 -0.87 12.27 -1.12
CA SER A 32 -1.05 13.26 -2.17
C SER A 32 -2.34 14.09 -2.05
N LEU A 33 -3.38 13.57 -1.39
CA LEU A 33 -4.62 14.30 -1.12
C LEU A 33 -4.38 15.57 -0.28
N GLU A 34 -3.45 15.53 0.67
CA GLU A 34 -3.08 16.71 1.44
C GLU A 34 -2.27 17.68 0.57
N ARG A 35 -1.16 17.22 0.00
CA ARG A 35 -0.16 18.10 -0.62
C ARG A 35 -0.60 18.71 -1.95
N VAL A 36 -1.33 17.96 -2.77
CA VAL A 36 -1.75 18.39 -4.12
C VAL A 36 -3.15 18.98 -4.10
N PHE A 37 -4.07 18.35 -3.38
CA PHE A 37 -5.47 18.78 -3.33
C PHE A 37 -5.79 19.69 -2.13
N ASN A 38 -4.80 20.03 -1.31
CA ASN A 38 -4.91 20.89 -0.13
C ASN A 38 -6.00 20.44 0.85
N LEU A 39 -6.18 19.13 0.99
CA LEU A 39 -7.20 18.61 1.90
C LEU A 39 -6.69 18.54 3.34
N GLU A 40 -6.98 19.59 4.10
CA GLU A 40 -6.53 19.73 5.49
C GLU A 40 -7.02 18.59 6.40
N ALA A 41 -8.18 18.00 6.12
CA ALA A 41 -8.75 16.92 6.93
C ALA A 41 -7.83 15.70 7.03
N VAL A 42 -7.03 15.36 6.01
CA VAL A 42 -6.13 14.19 6.03
C VAL A 42 -4.70 14.52 6.46
N ARG A 43 -4.41 15.80 6.74
CA ARG A 43 -3.09 16.28 7.20
C ARG A 43 -2.50 15.51 8.38
N PRO A 44 -3.27 15.11 9.42
CA PRO A 44 -2.74 14.30 10.52
C PRO A 44 -2.10 12.98 10.07
N THR A 45 -2.49 12.45 8.90
CA THR A 45 -1.98 11.19 8.37
C THR A 45 -0.93 11.35 7.27
N TYR A 46 -0.69 12.57 6.77
CA TYR A 46 0.19 12.82 5.62
C TYR A 46 1.58 12.17 5.78
N ARG A 47 2.31 12.53 6.84
CA ARG A 47 3.66 12.00 7.09
C ARG A 47 3.64 10.52 7.44
N LEU A 48 2.60 10.07 8.14
CA LEU A 48 2.44 8.65 8.50
C LEU A 48 2.23 7.80 7.23
N ALA A 49 1.47 8.31 6.27
CA ALA A 49 1.23 7.66 4.98
C ALA A 49 2.51 7.57 4.15
N LEU A 50 3.31 8.64 4.08
CA LEU A 50 4.63 8.61 3.42
C LEU A 50 5.59 7.59 4.05
N LEU A 51 5.70 7.57 5.38
CA LEU A 51 6.56 6.61 6.08
C LEU A 51 6.05 5.17 5.92
N THR A 52 4.74 4.98 5.89
CA THR A 52 4.12 3.68 5.59
C THR A 52 4.49 3.24 4.18
N ALA A 53 4.32 4.12 3.18
CA ALA A 53 4.73 3.83 1.81
C ALA A 53 6.22 3.45 1.74
N LEU A 54 7.11 4.16 2.44
CA LEU A 54 8.55 3.86 2.43
C LEU A 54 8.85 2.50 3.08
N ALA A 55 8.28 2.23 4.26
CA ALA A 55 8.50 0.99 4.98
C ALA A 55 8.07 -0.24 4.17
N PHE A 56 6.91 -0.17 3.53
CA PHE A 56 6.38 -1.25 2.70
C PHE A 56 7.15 -1.36 1.38
N LEU A 57 7.55 -0.24 0.76
CA LEU A 57 8.28 -0.27 -0.50
C LEU A 57 9.66 -0.89 -0.35
N ILE A 58 10.39 -0.62 0.74
CA ILE A 58 11.68 -1.26 1.02
C ILE A 58 11.57 -2.80 1.07
N VAL A 59 10.44 -3.32 1.55
CA VAL A 59 10.18 -4.77 1.66
C VAL A 59 9.61 -5.35 0.37
N ALA A 60 8.94 -4.57 -0.46
CA ALA A 60 8.30 -5.02 -1.70
C ALA A 60 9.19 -5.88 -2.64
N PRO A 61 10.51 -5.64 -2.83
CA PRO A 61 11.33 -6.51 -3.66
C PRO A 61 11.74 -7.83 -2.97
N LEU A 62 11.64 -7.93 -1.64
CA LEU A 62 12.11 -9.11 -0.90
C LEU A 62 11.34 -10.40 -1.26
N PRO A 63 10.00 -10.41 -1.39
CA PRO A 63 9.28 -11.58 -1.91
C PRO A 63 9.79 -12.03 -3.29
N LEU A 64 10.09 -11.09 -4.20
CA LEU A 64 10.63 -11.42 -5.52
C LEU A 64 12.03 -12.01 -5.42
N GLN A 65 12.91 -11.42 -4.61
CA GLN A 65 14.26 -11.92 -4.40
C GLN A 65 14.25 -13.33 -3.79
N LEU A 66 13.36 -13.58 -2.82
CA LEU A 66 13.23 -14.89 -2.20
C LEU A 66 12.63 -15.93 -3.16
N HIS A 67 11.79 -15.51 -4.12
CA HIS A 67 11.25 -16.38 -5.16
C HIS A 67 12.27 -16.75 -6.27
N LEU A 68 13.27 -15.90 -6.54
CA LEU A 68 14.29 -16.20 -7.54
C LEU A 68 15.13 -17.42 -7.15
N GLY A 69 15.32 -18.39 -8.06
CA GLY A 69 16.20 -19.54 -7.80
C GLY A 69 17.63 -19.15 -7.39
N ARG A 70 18.17 -18.08 -8.00
CA ARG A 70 19.52 -17.51 -7.75
C ARG A 70 19.43 -16.01 -7.43
N PRO A 71 19.08 -15.61 -6.19
CA PRO A 71 18.86 -14.21 -5.82
C PRO A 71 20.11 -13.34 -6.00
N GLU A 72 21.30 -13.91 -5.86
CA GLU A 72 22.59 -13.24 -6.03
C GLU A 72 22.79 -12.70 -7.45
N ARG A 73 22.11 -13.28 -8.44
CA ARG A 73 22.16 -12.84 -9.86
C ARG A 73 21.12 -11.79 -10.20
N SER A 74 20.29 -11.35 -9.25
CA SER A 74 19.25 -10.36 -9.52
C SER A 74 19.80 -9.00 -9.98
N ILE A 75 21.07 -8.69 -9.67
CA ILE A 75 21.74 -7.47 -10.14
C ILE A 75 21.90 -7.41 -11.67
N GLU A 76 21.96 -8.57 -12.33
CA GLU A 76 22.07 -8.67 -13.79
C GLU A 76 20.85 -8.08 -14.50
N MET A 77 19.70 -8.07 -13.82
CA MET A 77 18.49 -7.42 -14.33
C MET A 77 18.70 -5.92 -14.52
N PHE A 78 19.58 -5.29 -13.74
CA PHE A 78 19.89 -3.86 -13.84
C PHE A 78 21.10 -3.58 -14.74
N LEU A 79 22.09 -4.48 -14.76
CA LEU A 79 23.32 -4.30 -15.54
C LEU A 79 23.15 -4.71 -17.02
N THR A 80 22.43 -5.80 -17.28
CA THR A 80 22.19 -6.33 -18.64
C THR A 80 20.69 -6.63 -18.85
N PRO A 81 19.81 -5.60 -18.84
CA PRO A 81 18.37 -5.80 -18.93
C PRO A 81 17.93 -6.26 -20.32
N HIS A 82 17.08 -7.30 -20.36
CA HIS A 82 16.32 -7.62 -21.55
C HIS A 82 15.10 -6.71 -21.66
N LYS A 83 15.16 -5.70 -22.54
CA LYS A 83 14.17 -4.61 -22.60
C LYS A 83 12.73 -5.03 -22.93
N SER A 84 12.53 -6.19 -23.55
CA SER A 84 11.18 -6.73 -23.79
C SER A 84 10.60 -7.50 -22.60
N SER A 85 11.40 -7.79 -21.57
CA SER A 85 10.91 -8.49 -20.37
C SER A 85 10.24 -7.51 -19.43
N ALA A 86 8.95 -7.74 -19.15
CA ALA A 86 8.19 -6.89 -18.24
C ALA A 86 8.81 -6.90 -16.83
N MET A 87 9.20 -8.08 -16.34
CA MET A 87 9.84 -8.21 -15.02
C MET A 87 11.16 -7.44 -14.93
N ALA A 88 11.95 -7.40 -16.01
CA ALA A 88 13.22 -6.67 -16.02
C ALA A 88 13.02 -5.15 -15.94
N MET A 89 12.06 -4.64 -16.72
CA MET A 89 11.77 -3.21 -16.75
C MET A 89 11.11 -2.70 -15.46
N PHE A 90 10.35 -3.54 -14.76
CA PHE A 90 9.75 -3.19 -13.47
C PHE A 90 10.79 -2.74 -12.44
N GLY A 91 11.98 -3.35 -12.41
CA GLY A 91 13.04 -2.95 -11.48
C GLY A 91 13.41 -1.46 -11.59
N PHE A 92 13.42 -0.91 -12.81
CA PHE A 92 13.71 0.51 -13.04
C PHE A 92 12.56 1.41 -12.59
N VAL A 93 11.31 1.00 -12.84
CA VAL A 93 10.11 1.72 -12.36
C VAL A 93 10.11 1.78 -10.83
N TYR A 94 10.45 0.66 -10.19
CA TYR A 94 10.58 0.56 -8.74
C TYR A 94 11.68 1.50 -8.19
N LEU A 95 12.89 1.46 -8.76
CA LEU A 95 13.99 2.31 -8.30
C LEU A 95 13.70 3.80 -8.50
N TRP A 96 13.08 4.16 -9.63
CA TRP A 96 12.61 5.53 -9.87
C TRP A 96 11.64 5.97 -8.77
N TYR A 97 10.62 5.17 -8.50
CA TYR A 97 9.61 5.52 -7.51
C TYR A 97 10.19 5.60 -6.08
N LEU A 98 11.02 4.63 -5.69
CA LEU A 98 11.67 4.63 -4.38
C LEU A 98 12.60 5.85 -4.21
N LEU A 99 13.53 6.06 -5.14
CA LEU A 99 14.61 7.02 -4.96
C LEU A 99 14.22 8.44 -5.37
N ALA A 100 13.58 8.62 -6.52
CA ALA A 100 13.32 9.95 -7.07
C ALA A 100 12.00 10.56 -6.57
N VAL A 101 11.01 9.73 -6.25
CA VAL A 101 9.72 10.20 -5.73
C VAL A 101 9.72 10.14 -4.21
N LEU A 102 9.73 8.94 -3.64
CA LEU A 102 9.38 8.75 -2.24
C LEU A 102 10.46 9.24 -1.27
N VAL A 103 11.72 8.87 -1.49
CA VAL A 103 12.83 9.29 -0.63
C VAL A 103 13.04 10.79 -0.68
N ILE A 104 12.98 11.42 -1.87
CA ILE A 104 13.14 12.87 -1.99
C ILE A 104 11.96 13.61 -1.36
N GLU A 105 10.72 13.15 -1.57
CA GLU A 105 9.55 13.77 -0.95
C GLU A 105 9.62 13.73 0.59
N ILE A 106 9.98 12.58 1.16
CA ILE A 106 10.18 12.42 2.61
C ILE A 106 11.35 13.30 3.08
N TRP A 107 12.44 13.36 2.33
CA TRP A 107 13.59 14.19 2.69
C TRP A 107 13.23 15.67 2.72
N LEU A 108 12.51 16.18 1.72
CA LEU A 108 12.04 17.57 1.69
C LEU A 108 11.08 17.87 2.85
N GLU A 109 10.15 16.95 3.12
CA GLU A 109 9.19 17.11 4.22
C GLU A 109 9.87 17.19 5.59
N TYR A 110 10.85 16.31 5.84
CA TYR A 110 11.58 16.29 7.10
C TYR A 110 12.81 17.19 7.12
N ARG A 111 13.09 17.97 6.07
CA ARG A 111 14.30 18.81 6.00
C ARG A 111 14.45 19.76 7.19
N PRO A 112 13.43 20.50 7.64
CA PRO A 112 13.54 21.36 8.83
C PRO A 112 13.92 20.57 10.08
N TYR A 113 13.24 19.44 10.29
CA TYR A 113 13.48 18.53 11.42
C TYR A 113 14.89 17.92 11.39
N ILE A 114 15.37 17.49 10.22
CA ILE A 114 16.72 16.93 10.04
C ILE A 114 17.78 17.97 10.40
N VAL A 115 17.62 19.22 9.95
CA VAL A 115 18.56 20.32 10.24
C VAL A 115 18.58 20.65 11.73
N GLU A 116 17.41 20.70 12.37
CA GLU A 116 17.31 20.93 13.82
C GLU A 116 18.00 19.81 14.62
N ARG A 117 17.72 18.54 14.29
CA ARG A 117 18.38 17.37 14.90
C ARG A 117 19.88 17.34 14.63
N ALA A 118 20.34 17.74 13.44
CA ALA A 118 21.77 17.81 13.14
C ALA A 118 22.52 18.82 14.04
N ARG A 119 21.82 19.86 14.53
CA ARG A 119 22.35 20.87 15.44
C ARG A 119 22.27 20.45 16.91
N SER A 120 21.19 19.79 17.32
CA SER A 120 20.91 19.46 18.72
C SER A 120 21.34 18.06 19.17
N ALA A 121 21.46 17.10 18.26
CA ALA A 121 21.79 15.71 18.60
C ALA A 121 23.26 15.52 18.99
N ALA A 122 23.51 14.54 19.86
CA ALA A 122 24.85 14.14 20.29
C ALA A 122 25.20 12.71 19.82
N GLY A 123 26.49 12.40 19.74
CA GLY A 123 26.99 11.07 19.38
C GLY A 123 26.76 10.67 17.92
N TRP A 124 26.50 9.38 17.69
CA TRP A 124 26.36 8.80 16.35
C TRP A 124 25.14 9.30 15.58
N SER A 125 24.04 9.64 16.27
CA SER A 125 22.84 10.19 15.63
C SER A 125 23.11 11.55 14.99
N ARG A 126 24.02 12.35 15.56
CA ARG A 126 24.45 13.62 14.95
C ARG A 126 25.09 13.41 13.59
N TRP A 127 25.94 12.39 13.43
CA TRP A 127 26.57 12.08 12.14
C TRP A 127 25.54 11.70 11.09
N PHE A 128 24.57 10.86 11.46
CA PHE A 128 23.45 10.49 10.58
C PHE A 128 22.67 11.73 10.11
N TYR A 129 22.18 12.57 11.03
CA TYR A 129 21.41 13.77 10.66
C TYR A 129 22.26 14.78 9.89
N ARG A 130 23.56 14.94 10.20
CA ARG A 130 24.47 15.81 9.44
C ARG A 130 24.64 15.32 8.00
N ALA A 131 24.83 14.02 7.78
CA ALA A 131 24.87 13.46 6.43
C ALA A 131 23.53 13.67 5.71
N ALA A 132 22.41 13.45 6.42
CA ALA A 132 21.07 13.65 5.87
C ALA A 132 20.74 15.12 5.54
N THR A 133 21.48 16.12 6.05
CA THR A 133 21.31 17.51 5.59
C THR A 133 21.79 17.74 4.16
N LEU A 134 22.58 16.80 3.59
CA LEU A 134 23.26 16.94 2.30
C LEU A 134 24.08 18.26 2.20
N GLY A 135 24.60 18.74 3.34
CA GLY A 135 25.34 19.99 3.44
C GLY A 135 24.50 21.27 3.48
N SER A 136 23.17 21.17 3.44
CA SER A 136 22.26 22.32 3.41
C SER A 136 21.58 22.58 4.75
N TYR A 137 22.02 23.63 5.46
CA TYR A 137 21.48 24.04 6.77
C TYR A 137 20.54 25.26 6.71
N ASN A 138 20.23 25.74 5.50
CA ASN A 138 19.45 26.97 5.30
C ASN A 138 17.95 26.72 5.53
N LEU A 139 17.40 27.31 6.60
CA LEU A 139 15.98 27.27 6.95
C LEU A 139 15.29 28.64 6.79
N SER A 140 15.82 29.50 5.92
CA SER A 140 15.18 30.79 5.64
C SER A 140 13.77 30.59 5.05
N PRO A 141 12.83 31.54 5.25
CA PRO A 141 11.48 31.46 4.66
C PRO A 141 11.49 31.33 3.14
N ARG A 142 12.54 31.81 2.45
CA ARG A 142 12.71 31.61 1.01
C ARG A 142 13.04 30.15 0.68
N ALA A 143 13.96 29.52 1.42
CA ALA A 143 14.32 28.12 1.23
C ALA A 143 13.13 27.18 1.48
N LEU A 144 12.39 27.37 2.58
CA LEU A 144 11.23 26.54 2.90
C LEU A 144 10.11 26.62 1.85
N ARG A 145 9.90 27.81 1.25
CA ARG A 145 8.95 27.96 0.13
C ARG A 145 9.40 27.25 -1.14
N ILE A 146 10.71 27.16 -1.37
CA ILE A 146 11.27 26.39 -2.48
C ILE A 146 11.10 24.90 -2.19
N ASP A 147 11.42 24.44 -0.98
CA ASP A 147 11.25 23.04 -0.56
C ASP A 147 9.81 22.59 -0.75
N ASP A 148 8.83 23.41 -0.33
CA ASP A 148 7.40 23.12 -0.50
C ASP A 148 6.97 23.09 -1.98
N ARG A 149 7.48 24.02 -2.81
CA ARG A 149 7.18 24.03 -4.25
C ARG A 149 7.76 22.80 -4.95
N VAL A 150 8.99 22.42 -4.61
CA VAL A 150 9.64 21.23 -5.17
C VAL A 150 8.95 19.97 -4.66
N GLY A 151 8.57 19.93 -3.37
CA GLY A 151 7.79 18.84 -2.78
C GLY A 151 6.48 18.64 -3.53
N ARG A 152 5.71 19.71 -3.78
CA ARG A 152 4.49 19.64 -4.58
C ARG A 152 4.73 19.14 -6.01
N LEU A 153 5.79 19.59 -6.68
CA LEU A 153 6.15 19.10 -8.00
C LEU A 153 6.44 17.59 -7.98
N ILE A 154 7.18 17.12 -6.99
CA ILE A 154 7.51 15.70 -6.82
C ILE A 154 6.25 14.89 -6.56
N THR A 155 5.34 15.36 -5.70
CA THR A 155 4.07 14.65 -5.47
C THR A 155 3.21 14.58 -6.74
N VAL A 156 3.17 15.66 -7.54
CA VAL A 156 2.45 15.70 -8.82
C VAL A 156 3.03 14.70 -9.82
N VAL A 157 4.36 14.56 -9.90
CA VAL A 157 5.04 13.52 -10.70
C VAL A 157 4.88 12.13 -10.05
N GLY A 158 4.75 12.10 -8.74
CA GLY A 158 4.63 10.90 -7.93
C GLY A 158 3.30 10.18 -8.13
N ILE A 159 2.19 10.89 -8.32
CA ILE A 159 0.86 10.30 -8.59
C ILE A 159 0.89 9.39 -9.84
N PRO A 160 1.27 9.87 -11.04
CA PRO A 160 1.37 9.00 -12.21
C PRO A 160 2.49 7.96 -12.05
N SER A 161 3.55 8.25 -11.30
CA SER A 161 4.58 7.25 -11.00
C SER A 161 4.07 6.12 -10.10
N ALA A 162 3.18 6.39 -9.14
CA ALA A 162 2.54 5.39 -8.29
C ALA A 162 1.56 4.52 -9.10
N PHE A 163 0.80 5.16 -10.01
CA PHE A 163 -0.07 4.46 -10.95
C PHE A 163 0.74 3.58 -11.89
N LEU A 164 1.88 4.06 -12.38
CA LEU A 164 2.79 3.25 -13.17
C LEU A 164 3.34 2.10 -12.33
N LEU A 165 3.85 2.33 -11.11
CA LEU A 165 4.39 1.28 -10.25
C LEU A 165 3.39 0.14 -10.06
N HIS A 166 2.18 0.43 -9.60
CA HIS A 166 1.23 -0.64 -9.29
C HIS A 166 0.44 -1.14 -10.51
N GLY A 167 0.07 -0.23 -11.42
CA GLY A 167 -0.57 -0.60 -12.69
C GLY A 167 0.33 -1.49 -13.55
N TYR A 168 1.66 -1.33 -13.48
CA TYR A 168 2.61 -2.23 -14.13
C TYR A 168 2.50 -3.67 -13.60
N VAL A 169 2.20 -3.84 -12.31
CA VAL A 169 1.97 -5.18 -11.74
C VAL A 169 0.74 -5.81 -12.36
N GLY A 170 -0.37 -5.09 -12.46
CA GLY A 170 -1.55 -5.58 -13.17
C GLY A 170 -1.30 -5.84 -14.66
N PHE A 171 -0.41 -5.05 -15.31
CA PHE A 171 0.04 -5.30 -16.68
C PHE A 171 0.85 -6.60 -16.81
N ILE A 172 1.71 -6.93 -15.85
CA ILE A 172 2.44 -8.22 -15.83
C ILE A 172 1.45 -9.39 -15.88
N PHE A 173 0.38 -9.35 -15.09
CA PHE A 173 -0.66 -10.40 -15.13
C PHE A 173 -1.47 -10.35 -16.43
N GLY A 174 -2.00 -9.18 -16.81
CA GLY A 174 -2.88 -9.01 -17.97
C GLY A 174 -2.23 -9.27 -19.34
N SER A 175 -0.90 -9.21 -19.41
CA SER A 175 -0.14 -9.51 -20.63
C SER A 175 0.05 -11.01 -20.89
N ILE A 176 -0.27 -11.89 -19.92
CA ILE A 176 -0.13 -13.34 -20.06
C ILE A 176 -1.37 -13.90 -20.76
N LYS A 177 -1.40 -13.80 -22.09
CA LYS A 177 -2.52 -14.29 -22.94
C LYS A 177 -2.80 -15.78 -22.82
N ALA A 178 -1.81 -16.57 -22.39
CA ALA A 178 -1.97 -18.00 -22.15
C ALA A 178 -2.79 -18.33 -20.89
N ASN A 179 -3.17 -17.34 -20.08
CA ASN A 179 -3.96 -17.55 -18.88
C ASN A 179 -5.29 -16.77 -18.96
N PRO A 180 -6.44 -17.44 -19.17
CA PRO A 180 -7.74 -16.79 -19.29
C PRO A 180 -8.21 -16.11 -17.98
N TRP A 181 -7.71 -16.54 -16.81
CA TRP A 181 -8.01 -15.86 -15.55
C TRP A 181 -7.35 -14.49 -15.47
N TRP A 182 -6.17 -14.33 -16.08
CA TRP A 182 -5.42 -13.07 -16.03
C TRP A 182 -5.63 -12.17 -17.24
N SER A 183 -5.87 -12.74 -18.42
CA SER A 183 -5.83 -12.04 -19.70
C SER A 183 -7.06 -11.15 -19.94
N THR A 184 -7.18 -10.07 -19.18
CA THR A 184 -8.16 -8.99 -19.40
C THR A 184 -7.45 -7.64 -19.56
N PRO A 185 -7.91 -6.79 -20.50
CA PRO A 185 -7.43 -5.41 -20.61
C PRO A 185 -7.67 -4.58 -19.34
N LEU A 186 -8.64 -4.96 -18.50
CA LEU A 186 -8.99 -4.23 -17.26
C LEU A 186 -8.06 -4.58 -16.09
N MET A 187 -7.20 -5.60 -16.20
CA MET A 187 -6.35 -6.06 -15.09
C MET A 187 -5.49 -4.94 -14.47
N PRO A 188 -4.79 -4.08 -15.25
CA PRO A 188 -4.01 -2.97 -14.69
C PRO A 188 -4.88 -1.99 -13.89
N ILE A 189 -6.10 -1.75 -14.34
CA ILE A 189 -7.03 -0.78 -13.76
C ILE A 189 -7.62 -1.35 -12.46
N VAL A 190 -8.10 -2.60 -12.48
CA VAL A 190 -8.62 -3.28 -11.29
C VAL A 190 -7.53 -3.41 -10.22
N PHE A 191 -6.29 -3.74 -10.60
CA PHE A 191 -5.18 -3.76 -9.64
C PHE A 191 -4.92 -2.39 -9.04
N LEU A 192 -4.99 -1.32 -9.85
CA LEU A 192 -4.76 0.04 -9.40
C LEU A 192 -5.79 0.50 -8.36
N PHE A 193 -7.07 0.32 -8.63
CA PHE A 193 -8.13 0.76 -7.70
C PHE A 193 -8.15 -0.08 -6.40
N SER A 194 -7.96 -1.39 -6.51
CA SER A 194 -7.81 -2.27 -5.33
C SER A 194 -6.57 -1.92 -4.48
N ALA A 195 -5.51 -1.38 -5.09
CA ALA A 195 -4.36 -0.84 -4.37
C ALA A 195 -4.69 0.46 -3.62
N ILE A 196 -5.45 1.37 -4.24
CA ILE A 196 -5.90 2.60 -3.57
C ILE A 196 -6.75 2.25 -2.34
N VAL A 197 -7.72 1.35 -2.52
CA VAL A 197 -8.59 0.84 -1.46
C VAL A 197 -7.79 0.24 -0.31
N SER A 198 -6.88 -0.70 -0.60
CA SER A 198 -6.08 -1.36 0.43
C SER A 198 -5.06 -0.44 1.11
N GLY A 199 -4.43 0.48 0.39
CA GLY A 199 -3.50 1.44 0.99
C GLY A 199 -4.17 2.47 1.90
N ILE A 200 -5.35 2.99 1.54
CA ILE A 200 -6.13 3.86 2.44
C ILE A 200 -6.55 3.07 3.69
N ALA A 201 -7.04 1.83 3.53
CA ALA A 201 -7.39 0.97 4.65
C ALA A 201 -6.19 0.67 5.57
N ALA A 202 -5.01 0.43 5.01
CA ALA A 202 -3.80 0.22 5.79
C ALA A 202 -3.40 1.47 6.59
N VAL A 203 -3.35 2.64 5.96
CA VAL A 203 -3.00 3.88 6.68
C VAL A 203 -4.05 4.22 7.75
N LEU A 204 -5.34 3.95 7.48
CA LEU A 204 -6.40 4.11 8.47
C LEU A 204 -6.12 3.29 9.73
N LEU A 205 -5.84 1.99 9.57
CA LEU A 205 -5.53 1.10 10.70
C LEU A 205 -4.21 1.45 11.38
N ILE A 206 -3.19 1.81 10.62
CA ILE A 206 -1.90 2.25 11.16
C ILE A 206 -2.07 3.54 11.98
N TYR A 207 -2.92 4.46 11.54
CA TYR A 207 -3.25 5.68 12.29
C TYR A 207 -3.97 5.35 13.61
N PHE A 208 -4.94 4.42 13.59
CA PHE A 208 -5.56 3.89 14.81
C PHE A 208 -4.53 3.35 15.80
N VAL A 209 -3.65 2.45 15.33
CA VAL A 209 -2.62 1.83 16.17
C VAL A 209 -1.63 2.88 16.67
N TYR A 210 -1.22 3.83 15.83
CA TYR A 210 -0.30 4.90 16.20
C TYR A 210 -0.87 5.79 17.31
N CYS A 211 -2.11 6.26 17.16
CA CYS A 211 -2.78 7.08 18.16
C CYS A 211 -2.99 6.32 19.47
N LEU A 212 -3.42 5.06 19.41
CA LEU A 212 -3.58 4.21 20.59
C LEU A 212 -2.24 3.99 21.32
N ALA A 213 -1.19 3.63 20.59
CA ALA A 213 0.13 3.39 21.16
C ALA A 213 0.79 4.63 21.76
N ARG A 214 0.37 5.83 21.32
CA ARG A 214 0.88 7.12 21.81
C ARG A 214 -0.06 7.83 22.79
N GLY A 215 -1.25 7.28 23.05
CA GLY A 215 -2.26 7.93 23.89
C GLY A 215 -2.79 9.25 23.32
N ILE A 216 -2.73 9.42 21.99
CA ILE A 216 -3.19 10.65 21.30
C ILE A 216 -4.66 10.42 20.90
N PRO A 217 -5.56 11.39 21.15
CA PRO A 217 -6.94 11.26 20.69
C PRO A 217 -7.00 11.19 19.16
N LEU A 218 -7.90 10.37 18.63
CA LEU A 218 -8.14 10.26 17.21
C LEU A 218 -8.86 11.50 16.69
N ASP A 219 -8.35 12.09 15.62
CA ASP A 219 -9.01 13.18 14.90
C ASP A 219 -10.18 12.61 14.08
N MET A 220 -11.40 12.88 14.55
CA MET A 220 -12.62 12.39 13.91
C MET A 220 -12.84 12.98 12.50
N PRO A 221 -12.71 14.30 12.26
CA PRO A 221 -12.67 14.85 10.91
C PRO A 221 -11.72 14.11 9.96
N CYS A 222 -10.52 13.75 10.44
CA CYS A 222 -9.55 12.99 9.66
C CYS A 222 -10.06 11.58 9.33
N LEU A 223 -10.54 10.85 10.33
CA LEU A 223 -11.11 9.51 10.16
C LEU A 223 -12.33 9.51 9.23
N ASP A 224 -13.24 10.45 9.41
CA ASP A 224 -14.45 10.59 8.60
C ASP A 224 -14.08 10.91 7.13
N ALA A 225 -13.04 11.72 6.90
CA ALA A 225 -12.51 12.00 5.56
C ALA A 225 -11.90 10.74 4.92
N MET A 226 -11.01 10.04 5.64
CA MET A 226 -10.41 8.78 5.15
C MET A 226 -11.46 7.72 4.86
N GLY A 227 -12.47 7.58 5.71
CA GLY A 227 -13.60 6.67 5.50
C GLY A 227 -14.41 7.00 4.25
N LYS A 228 -14.63 8.29 3.96
CA LYS A 228 -15.28 8.74 2.72
C LYS A 228 -14.45 8.43 1.48
N PHE A 229 -13.15 8.70 1.48
CA PHE A 229 -12.29 8.33 0.36
C PHE A 229 -12.22 6.82 0.16
N LEU A 230 -12.11 6.06 1.26
CA LEU A 230 -12.13 4.61 1.20
C LEU A 230 -13.43 4.11 0.57
N PHE A 231 -14.59 4.63 0.99
CA PHE A 231 -15.88 4.28 0.40
C PHE A 231 -15.95 4.60 -1.10
N TYR A 232 -15.59 5.81 -1.52
CA TYR A 232 -15.63 6.18 -2.94
C TYR A 232 -14.67 5.35 -3.78
N ALA A 233 -13.46 5.11 -3.28
CA ALA A 233 -12.51 4.22 -3.94
C ALA A 233 -13.08 2.79 -4.06
N PHE A 234 -13.77 2.32 -3.02
CA PHE A 234 -14.41 1.00 -3.01
C PHE A 234 -15.54 0.88 -4.03
N VAL A 235 -16.40 1.90 -4.14
CA VAL A 235 -17.48 1.92 -5.13
C VAL A 235 -16.91 1.82 -6.55
N VAL A 236 -15.84 2.56 -6.83
CA VAL A 236 -15.17 2.52 -8.15
C VAL A 236 -14.50 1.16 -8.38
N ASP A 237 -13.76 0.64 -7.40
CA ASP A 237 -13.09 -0.66 -7.49
C ASP A 237 -14.08 -1.80 -7.74
N PHE A 238 -15.15 -1.86 -6.93
CA PHE A 238 -16.22 -2.84 -7.09
C PHE A 238 -16.93 -2.70 -8.45
N GLY A 239 -17.20 -1.47 -8.90
CA GLY A 239 -17.79 -1.23 -10.21
C GLY A 239 -16.91 -1.74 -11.36
N LEU A 240 -15.59 -1.55 -11.26
CA LEU A 240 -14.62 -2.04 -12.24
C LEU A 240 -14.50 -3.57 -12.22
N GLU A 241 -14.52 -4.19 -11.05
CA GLU A 241 -14.51 -5.65 -10.90
C GLU A 241 -15.79 -6.27 -11.48
N MET A 242 -16.96 -5.65 -11.25
CA MET A 242 -18.21 -6.08 -11.87
C MET A 242 -18.21 -5.90 -13.38
N LEU A 243 -17.62 -4.81 -13.88
CA LEU A 243 -17.46 -4.60 -15.32
C LEU A 243 -16.54 -5.67 -15.94
N ASP A 244 -15.42 -6.01 -15.28
CA ASP A 244 -14.53 -7.09 -15.72
C ASP A 244 -15.25 -8.44 -15.76
N LEU A 245 -16.06 -8.75 -14.75
CA LEU A 245 -16.89 -9.95 -14.71
C LEU A 245 -17.92 -9.99 -15.86
N VAL A 246 -18.62 -8.89 -16.09
CA VAL A 246 -19.60 -8.77 -17.19
C VAL A 246 -18.92 -8.92 -18.55
N HIS A 247 -17.78 -8.28 -18.75
CA HIS A 247 -17.00 -8.36 -19.98
C HIS A 247 -16.56 -9.80 -20.28
N ARG A 248 -16.00 -10.50 -19.29
CA ARG A 248 -15.59 -11.90 -19.43
C ARG A 248 -16.78 -12.82 -19.75
N ASN A 249 -17.91 -12.61 -19.09
CA ASN A 249 -19.13 -13.38 -19.37
C ASN A 249 -19.65 -13.13 -20.80
N TYR A 250 -19.52 -11.89 -21.30
CA TYR A 250 -19.96 -11.51 -22.64
C TYR A 250 -19.02 -12.02 -23.75
N GLU A 251 -17.71 -12.03 -23.52
CA GLU A 251 -16.73 -12.58 -24.48
C GLU A 251 -16.91 -14.09 -24.72
N ALA A 252 -17.74 -14.77 -23.90
CA ALA A 252 -18.24 -16.12 -24.13
C ALA A 252 -17.16 -17.15 -24.50
N ASP A 253 -15.96 -17.00 -23.93
CA ASP A 253 -14.82 -17.86 -24.22
C ASP A 253 -15.11 -19.31 -23.74
N GLU A 254 -14.63 -20.32 -24.47
CA GLU A 254 -14.83 -21.74 -24.12
C GLU A 254 -14.31 -22.04 -22.70
N SER A 255 -13.38 -21.22 -22.20
CA SER A 255 -12.83 -21.25 -20.85
C SER A 255 -13.84 -20.94 -19.73
N LEU A 256 -14.98 -20.29 -20.00
CA LEU A 256 -15.95 -19.86 -18.97
C LEU A 256 -16.54 -21.03 -18.17
N LYS A 257 -16.85 -22.15 -18.81
CA LYS A 257 -17.37 -23.34 -18.11
C LYS A 257 -16.36 -23.92 -17.12
N THR A 258 -15.08 -23.86 -17.50
CA THR A 258 -13.97 -24.34 -16.67
C THR A 258 -13.69 -23.37 -15.51
N LEU A 259 -13.85 -22.07 -15.75
CA LEU A 259 -13.71 -21.03 -14.73
C LEU A 259 -14.87 -21.03 -13.72
N SER A 260 -16.12 -21.17 -14.17
CA SER A 260 -17.29 -21.23 -13.28
C SER A 260 -17.23 -22.45 -12.35
N PHE A 261 -16.89 -23.63 -12.89
CA PHE A 261 -16.65 -24.82 -12.08
C PHE A 261 -15.54 -24.61 -11.05
N MET A 262 -14.44 -23.94 -11.43
CA MET A 262 -13.34 -23.65 -10.51
C MET A 262 -13.78 -22.73 -9.37
N VAL A 263 -14.59 -21.71 -9.66
CA VAL A 263 -15.16 -20.80 -8.66
C VAL A 263 -16.08 -21.56 -7.70
N GLU A 264 -16.97 -22.42 -8.21
CA GLU A 264 -17.91 -23.18 -7.38
C GLU A 264 -17.25 -24.26 -6.54
N THR A 265 -16.18 -24.88 -7.03
CA THR A 265 -15.58 -26.06 -6.36
C THR A 265 -14.30 -25.78 -5.60
N ARG A 266 -13.38 -24.97 -6.15
CA ARG A 266 -12.02 -24.78 -5.61
C ARG A 266 -11.83 -23.42 -4.96
N LEU A 267 -12.48 -22.38 -5.48
CA LEU A 267 -12.29 -21.00 -5.02
C LEU A 267 -13.52 -20.45 -4.27
N PHE A 268 -14.55 -21.25 -4.00
CA PHE A 268 -15.77 -20.72 -3.37
C PHE A 268 -15.48 -20.02 -2.03
N GLY A 269 -14.66 -20.65 -1.18
CA GLY A 269 -14.27 -20.06 0.10
C GLY A 269 -13.44 -18.78 -0.06
N SER A 270 -12.43 -18.77 -0.93
CA SER A 270 -11.50 -17.64 -1.05
C SER A 270 -12.04 -16.50 -1.93
N GLN A 271 -12.76 -16.80 -3.00
CA GLN A 271 -13.34 -15.84 -3.94
C GLN A 271 -14.71 -15.34 -3.48
N VAL A 272 -15.67 -16.24 -3.25
CA VAL A 272 -17.05 -15.83 -2.96
C VAL A 272 -17.19 -15.37 -1.52
N VAL A 273 -16.77 -16.19 -0.56
CA VAL A 273 -16.94 -15.86 0.86
C VAL A 273 -15.93 -14.79 1.30
N LEU A 274 -14.64 -15.05 1.14
CA LEU A 274 -13.61 -14.19 1.71
C LEU A 274 -13.40 -12.88 0.95
N GLN A 275 -13.26 -12.94 -0.38
CA GLN A 275 -13.08 -11.73 -1.20
C GLN A 275 -14.41 -10.98 -1.38
N ILE A 276 -15.42 -11.59 -2.01
CA ILE A 276 -16.65 -10.85 -2.39
C ILE A 276 -17.49 -10.48 -1.17
N ILE A 277 -17.87 -11.45 -0.33
CA ILE A 277 -18.81 -11.15 0.77
C ILE A 277 -18.10 -10.40 1.91
N VAL A 278 -17.04 -11.00 2.46
CA VAL A 278 -16.35 -10.48 3.66
C VAL A 278 -15.44 -9.31 3.30
N GLY A 279 -14.74 -9.39 2.17
CA GLY A 279 -13.72 -8.46 1.77
C GLY A 279 -14.21 -7.26 0.96
N THR A 280 -15.37 -7.38 0.31
CA THR A 280 -15.90 -6.37 -0.62
C THR A 280 -17.25 -5.83 -0.17
N LEU A 281 -18.28 -6.67 -0.10
CA LEU A 281 -19.64 -6.23 0.23
C LEU A 281 -19.76 -5.75 1.69
N ALA A 282 -19.17 -6.46 2.65
CA ALA A 282 -19.23 -6.06 4.05
C ALA A 282 -18.57 -4.69 4.31
N PRO A 283 -17.31 -4.40 3.89
CA PRO A 283 -16.72 -3.07 4.02
C PRO A 283 -17.53 -1.98 3.32
N LEU A 284 -18.03 -2.25 2.12
CA LEU A 284 -18.85 -1.30 1.36
C LEU A 284 -20.13 -0.93 2.11
N LEU A 285 -20.82 -1.92 2.69
CA LEU A 285 -22.00 -1.71 3.52
C LEU A 285 -21.67 -0.97 4.82
N LEU A 286 -20.62 -1.37 5.55
CA LEU A 286 -20.21 -0.72 6.79
C LEU A 286 -19.87 0.76 6.56
N LEU A 287 -19.11 1.06 5.50
CA LEU A 287 -18.76 2.42 5.12
C LEU A 287 -19.99 3.20 4.63
N GLY A 288 -20.87 2.59 3.83
CA GLY A 288 -22.13 3.20 3.40
C GLY A 288 -23.04 3.56 4.58
N LEU A 289 -23.14 2.70 5.59
CA LEU A 289 -23.90 2.98 6.82
C LEU A 289 -23.37 4.21 7.56
N THR A 290 -22.04 4.43 7.59
CA THR A 290 -21.47 5.64 8.21
C THR A 290 -21.80 6.93 7.45
N GLN A 291 -22.18 6.84 6.18
CA GLN A 291 -22.56 8.01 5.37
C GLN A 291 -24.06 8.30 5.42
N LEU A 292 -24.88 7.27 5.59
CA LEU A 292 -26.34 7.38 5.59
C LEU A 292 -26.93 7.63 6.97
N LEU A 293 -26.28 7.15 8.03
CA LEU A 293 -26.79 7.21 9.39
C LEU A 293 -25.98 8.18 10.26
N SER A 294 -26.66 8.91 11.14
CA SER A 294 -26.01 9.71 12.18
C SER A 294 -25.58 8.80 13.34
N LEU A 295 -24.33 8.36 13.31
CA LEU A 295 -23.75 7.45 14.30
C LEU A 295 -22.88 8.18 15.32
N THR A 296 -22.81 7.63 16.54
CA THR A 296 -21.88 8.09 17.58
C THR A 296 -20.42 7.92 17.16
N GLU A 297 -19.51 8.72 17.70
CA GLU A 297 -18.09 8.62 17.34
C GLU A 297 -17.50 7.23 17.63
N ALA A 298 -17.90 6.61 18.75
CA ALA A 298 -17.46 5.27 19.11
C ALA A 298 -17.90 4.23 18.06
N ALA A 299 -19.14 4.32 17.57
CA ALA A 299 -19.64 3.46 16.52
C ALA A 299 -18.89 3.70 15.19
N ARG A 300 -18.66 4.96 14.79
CA ARG A 300 -17.91 5.28 13.56
C ARG A 300 -16.48 4.73 13.63
N LYS A 301 -15.77 4.90 14.75
CA LYS A 301 -14.44 4.33 14.97
C LYS A 301 -14.42 2.82 14.77
N GLY A 302 -15.37 2.11 15.40
CA GLY A 302 -15.50 0.66 15.27
C GLY A 302 -15.79 0.21 13.83
N LEU A 303 -16.70 0.91 13.14
CA LEU A 303 -17.03 0.62 11.75
C LEU A 303 -15.86 0.86 10.80
N TYR A 304 -15.13 1.97 10.95
CA TYR A 304 -13.95 2.26 10.12
C TYR A 304 -12.82 1.25 10.35
N ALA A 305 -12.54 0.88 11.60
CA ALA A 305 -11.53 -0.12 11.91
C ALA A 305 -11.93 -1.51 11.36
N THR A 306 -13.20 -1.90 11.51
CA THR A 306 -13.71 -3.18 11.00
C THR A 306 -13.66 -3.20 9.48
N ALA A 307 -14.18 -2.16 8.82
CA ALA A 307 -14.15 -2.05 7.36
C ALA A 307 -12.71 -2.08 6.83
N GLY A 308 -11.78 -1.33 7.44
CA GLY A 308 -10.37 -1.35 7.06
C GLY A 308 -9.74 -2.74 7.16
N ALA A 309 -9.99 -3.47 8.25
CA ALA A 309 -9.44 -4.81 8.45
C ALA A 309 -10.00 -5.82 7.45
N LEU A 310 -11.32 -5.81 7.25
CA LEU A 310 -12.00 -6.66 6.27
C LEU A 310 -11.55 -6.36 4.84
N THR A 311 -11.37 -5.08 4.48
CA THR A 311 -10.80 -4.67 3.20
C THR A 311 -9.42 -5.26 2.97
N LEU A 312 -8.51 -5.20 3.95
CA LEU A 312 -7.17 -5.78 3.78
C LEU A 312 -7.22 -7.30 3.58
N ILE A 313 -8.09 -8.00 4.31
CA ILE A 313 -8.32 -9.45 4.13
C ILE A 313 -8.87 -9.73 2.73
N GLY A 314 -9.85 -8.95 2.28
CA GLY A 314 -10.47 -9.07 0.96
C GLY A 314 -9.48 -8.89 -0.18
N ILE A 315 -8.68 -7.84 -0.12
CA ILE A 315 -7.69 -7.53 -1.16
C ILE A 315 -6.54 -8.55 -1.14
N PHE A 316 -6.14 -9.05 0.04
CA PHE A 316 -5.20 -10.17 0.12
C PHE A 316 -5.78 -11.43 -0.54
N ALA A 317 -7.05 -11.76 -0.25
CA ALA A 317 -7.75 -12.87 -0.87
C ALA A 317 -7.86 -12.68 -2.40
N MET A 318 -8.11 -11.47 -2.88
CA MET A 318 -8.08 -11.13 -4.30
C MET A 318 -6.72 -11.41 -4.93
N ARG A 319 -5.61 -10.96 -4.31
CA ARG A 319 -4.26 -11.25 -4.81
C ARG A 319 -3.96 -12.77 -4.78
N TRP A 320 -4.43 -13.48 -3.76
CA TRP A 320 -4.33 -14.93 -3.67
C TRP A 320 -5.10 -15.61 -4.80
N ASN A 321 -6.35 -15.21 -5.07
CA ASN A 321 -7.18 -15.78 -6.11
C ASN A 321 -6.63 -15.48 -7.50
N VAL A 322 -6.07 -14.29 -7.73
CA VAL A 322 -5.37 -13.98 -8.98
C VAL A 322 -4.16 -14.90 -9.13
N VAL A 323 -3.21 -14.92 -8.21
CA VAL A 323 -1.95 -15.64 -8.39
C VAL A 323 -2.12 -17.16 -8.28
N ILE A 324 -2.67 -17.65 -7.16
CA ILE A 324 -2.83 -19.08 -6.91
C ILE A 324 -3.98 -19.62 -7.73
N GLY A 325 -5.16 -18.99 -7.63
CA GLY A 325 -6.36 -19.42 -8.37
C GLY A 325 -6.14 -19.46 -9.88
N GLY A 326 -5.44 -18.46 -10.43
CA GLY A 326 -5.08 -18.42 -11.85
C GLY A 326 -4.19 -19.56 -12.33
N GLN A 327 -3.54 -20.33 -11.43
CA GLN A 327 -2.71 -21.48 -11.80
C GLN A 327 -3.35 -22.83 -11.46
N LEU A 328 -4.57 -22.86 -10.89
CA LEU A 328 -5.21 -24.10 -10.46
C LEU A 328 -5.77 -24.95 -11.62
N PHE A 329 -5.87 -24.40 -12.82
CA PHE A 329 -6.35 -25.11 -14.00
C PHE A 329 -5.22 -25.33 -15.02
N SER A 330 -5.26 -26.47 -15.70
CA SER A 330 -4.34 -26.78 -16.80
C SER A 330 -4.54 -25.82 -17.96
N LYS A 331 -3.46 -25.42 -18.65
CA LYS A 331 -3.55 -24.58 -19.86
C LYS A 331 -4.24 -25.30 -21.03
N SER A 332 -4.26 -26.63 -20.98
CA SER A 332 -5.03 -27.48 -21.89
C SER A 332 -6.47 -27.72 -21.43
N PHE A 333 -6.86 -27.16 -20.28
CA PHE A 333 -8.15 -27.38 -19.60
C PHE A 333 -8.48 -28.85 -19.27
N LEU A 334 -7.50 -29.76 -19.36
CA LEU A 334 -7.64 -31.20 -19.12
C LEU A 334 -7.62 -31.59 -17.61
N GLY A 335 -7.79 -30.64 -16.69
CA GLY A 335 -7.83 -30.90 -15.24
C GLY A 335 -7.37 -29.75 -14.36
N TYR A 336 -7.45 -29.97 -13.04
CA TYR A 336 -7.12 -29.00 -11.99
C TYR A 336 -6.04 -29.54 -11.05
N THR A 337 -5.22 -28.65 -10.49
CA THR A 337 -4.25 -28.94 -9.43
C THR A 337 -4.67 -28.30 -8.10
N THR A 338 -3.93 -28.56 -7.04
CA THR A 338 -4.12 -27.95 -5.71
C THR A 338 -2.82 -27.35 -5.22
N TYR A 339 -2.89 -26.13 -4.69
CA TYR A 339 -1.78 -25.53 -3.97
C TYR A 339 -1.81 -25.95 -2.50
N LYS A 340 -0.71 -26.51 -2.01
CA LYS A 340 -0.50 -26.74 -0.57
C LYS A 340 0.65 -25.87 -0.11
N MET A 341 0.34 -24.94 0.78
CA MET A 341 1.35 -24.08 1.38
C MET A 341 2.11 -24.86 2.45
N GLU A 342 3.41 -25.02 2.23
CA GLU A 342 4.31 -25.62 3.20
C GLU A 342 4.65 -24.61 4.31
N PHE A 343 5.04 -25.11 5.50
CA PHE A 343 5.24 -24.23 6.65
C PHE A 343 6.59 -23.51 6.64
N ALA A 344 7.70 -24.24 6.64
CA ALA A 344 9.05 -23.71 6.88
C ALA A 344 9.99 -23.79 5.66
N THR A 345 9.44 -23.93 4.45
CA THR A 345 10.24 -23.89 3.22
C THR A 345 10.45 -22.47 2.74
N ARG A 346 11.37 -22.27 1.78
CA ARG A 346 11.78 -20.96 1.25
C ARG A 346 10.60 -20.11 0.76
N GLU A 347 9.57 -20.77 0.23
CA GLU A 347 8.35 -20.15 -0.29
C GLU A 347 7.12 -20.52 0.54
N GLY A 348 7.33 -20.92 1.80
CA GLY A 348 6.30 -21.35 2.73
C GLY A 348 5.66 -20.22 3.53
N LEU A 349 4.78 -20.60 4.45
CA LEU A 349 4.05 -19.69 5.33
C LEU A 349 4.98 -18.85 6.23
N LEU A 350 6.04 -19.44 6.78
CA LEU A 350 6.91 -18.75 7.72
C LEU A 350 7.64 -17.54 7.08
N PRO A 351 8.34 -17.67 5.93
CA PRO A 351 8.86 -16.51 5.22
C PRO A 351 7.79 -15.49 4.86
N ALA A 352 6.60 -15.94 4.44
CA ALA A 352 5.51 -15.04 4.09
C ALA A 352 5.06 -14.18 5.29
N LEU A 353 4.91 -14.78 6.48
CA LEU A 353 4.57 -14.06 7.71
C LEU A 353 5.67 -13.06 8.11
N VAL A 354 6.94 -13.46 8.00
CA VAL A 354 8.07 -12.55 8.26
C VAL A 354 8.02 -11.34 7.35
N LEU A 355 7.77 -11.53 6.05
CA LEU A 355 7.68 -10.45 5.07
C LEU A 355 6.44 -9.56 5.25
N ILE A 356 5.33 -10.09 5.78
CA ILE A 356 4.15 -9.28 6.14
C ILE A 356 4.43 -8.42 7.37
N VAL A 357 5.17 -8.94 8.36
CA VAL A 357 5.45 -8.23 9.63
C VAL A 357 6.59 -7.22 9.49
N LEU A 358 7.60 -7.51 8.66
CA LEU A 358 8.81 -6.71 8.50
C LEU A 358 8.55 -5.21 8.18
N PRO A 359 7.62 -4.83 7.28
CA PRO A 359 7.29 -3.42 7.03
C PRO A 359 6.85 -2.68 8.29
N PHE A 360 6.10 -3.34 9.18
CA PHE A 360 5.65 -2.71 10.43
C PHE A 360 6.81 -2.47 11.41
N LEU A 361 7.81 -3.37 11.44
CA LEU A 361 9.02 -3.18 12.24
C LEU A 361 9.87 -2.02 11.69
N ILE A 362 10.01 -1.94 10.37
CA ILE A 362 10.68 -0.81 9.69
C ILE A 362 9.92 0.48 9.97
N LEU A 363 8.59 0.47 9.84
CA LEU A 363 7.75 1.63 10.13
C LEU A 363 7.90 2.09 11.58
N TRP A 364 7.93 1.17 12.54
CA TRP A 364 8.18 1.49 13.94
C TRP A 364 9.53 2.18 14.16
N ALA A 365 10.58 1.72 13.48
CA ALA A 365 11.89 2.37 13.51
C ALA A 365 11.85 3.76 12.84
N LEU A 366 11.22 3.86 11.66
CA LEU A 366 11.09 5.11 10.92
C LEU A 366 10.31 6.16 11.70
N VAL A 367 9.19 5.82 12.33
CA VAL A 367 8.37 6.72 13.16
C VAL A 367 9.13 7.23 14.39
N ARG A 368 10.13 6.49 14.89
CA ARG A 368 11.02 6.95 15.96
C ARG A 368 12.08 7.94 15.46
N ILE A 369 12.59 7.72 14.26
CA ILE A 369 13.62 8.58 13.64
C ILE A 369 13.00 9.86 13.06
N PHE A 370 11.81 9.73 12.49
CA PHE A 370 11.03 10.75 11.79
C PHE A 370 9.59 10.74 12.34
N PRO A 371 9.31 11.52 13.41
CA PRO A 371 7.98 11.53 14.02
C PRO A 371 6.91 12.08 13.06
N PRO A 372 5.80 11.36 12.82
CA PRO A 372 4.72 11.84 11.94
C PRO A 372 4.07 13.15 12.43
N MET A 373 3.93 13.29 13.74
CA MET A 373 3.44 14.50 14.40
C MET A 373 4.63 15.29 14.92
N LEU A 374 4.89 16.46 14.34
CA LEU A 374 6.01 17.33 14.72
C LEU A 374 5.55 18.40 15.71
N GLU A 375 6.44 18.79 16.62
CA GLU A 375 6.11 19.68 17.76
C GLU A 375 5.59 21.05 17.31
N TYR A 376 6.10 21.58 16.19
CA TYR A 376 5.61 22.83 15.60
C TYR A 376 4.20 22.74 15.00
N ASP A 377 3.70 21.55 14.66
CA ASP A 377 2.28 21.38 14.27
C ASP A 377 1.34 21.40 15.49
N THR A 378 1.87 21.19 16.70
CA THR A 378 1.08 21.16 17.94
C THR A 378 1.01 22.52 18.67
N GLY A 379 1.64 23.56 18.12
CA GLY A 379 1.69 24.90 18.75
C GLY A 379 2.44 24.95 20.08
N ARG A 380 3.07 23.85 20.51
CA ARG A 380 3.91 23.82 21.72
C ARG A 380 5.33 24.17 21.34
N THR A 381 5.73 25.41 21.61
CA THR A 381 7.13 25.81 21.62
C THR A 381 7.90 25.01 22.69
N PRO A 382 9.12 24.52 22.40
CA PRO A 382 9.92 23.86 23.42
C PRO A 382 10.33 24.89 24.47
N GLY A 383 9.92 24.67 25.73
CA GLY A 383 10.54 25.33 26.89
C GLY A 383 9.76 26.45 27.60
N VAL A 384 8.51 26.74 27.24
CA VAL A 384 7.68 27.68 28.02
C VAL A 384 6.67 26.90 28.83
N LYS A 385 6.88 26.81 30.16
CA LYS A 385 5.82 26.39 31.09
C LYS A 385 4.59 27.27 30.80
N PRO A 386 3.38 26.72 30.69
CA PRO A 386 2.18 27.55 30.56
C PRO A 386 2.17 28.55 31.72
N ALA A 387 2.10 29.84 31.39
CA ALA A 387 2.01 30.91 32.38
C ALA A 387 0.78 30.62 33.26
N ALA A 388 0.99 30.66 34.58
CA ALA A 388 -0.11 30.52 35.53
C ALA A 388 -1.18 31.58 35.22
N PRO A 389 -2.49 31.22 35.32
CA PRO A 389 -3.55 32.19 35.12
C PRO A 389 -3.37 33.37 36.10
N PRO A 390 -3.66 34.61 35.67
CA PRO A 390 -3.57 35.76 36.56
C PRO A 390 -4.51 35.56 37.75
N GLU A 391 -3.99 35.80 38.95
CA GLU A 391 -4.80 35.80 40.17
C GLU A 391 -5.93 36.84 40.02
N PRO A 392 -7.16 36.52 40.45
CA PRO A 392 -8.24 37.49 40.43
C PRO A 392 -7.90 38.62 41.40
N GLU A 393 -7.87 39.85 40.90
CA GLU A 393 -7.83 41.04 41.73
C GLU A 393 -9.11 41.10 42.58
N SER A 394 -8.95 40.90 43.89
CA SER A 394 -9.90 41.34 44.93
C SER A 394 -9.16 41.62 46.23
#